data_AF-A0A6P0XK28-F1
#
_entry.id   AF-A0A6P0XK28-F1
#
_cell.length_a   1.000
_cell.length_b   1.000
_cell.length_c   1.000
_cell.angle_alpha   90.00
_cell.angle_beta   90.00
_cell.angle_gamma   90.00
#
_symmetry.space_group_name_H-M   'P 1'
#
loop_
_entity.id
_entity.type
_entity.pdbx_description
1 polymer ?
#
loop_
_entity_poly.entity_id
_entity_poly.type
_entity_poly.pdbx_seq_one_letter_code
_entity_poly.pdbx_strand_id
1 'polypeptide(L)'
;MSKILFNCLLLIFCKTVIFCAVTQANEIKYTQINSERKTLEKESSKPNITPVAEDAIIVKPNQLEQNTDSMGQVTSVSQLSDVQPTDWAFQALQSLVERYGCIVGYPDGSYRGNRPVTRYEFAAGLNACLDRITELIAASTADLVTKDDLAVLQRLQEDFAVELAEIQGRIDALEARTTELEANQFSTTTKLGGEIVFAISNVFGEEKAGGGSLEDNTVLNNRVSLNFNTSFTGRDLFRTRLDALDTVAYGVPITGTNMTRLAFQRNTNNTVDIGKLFYRFPVGKKFRVHVDAIGGRFNMNVSDNFNRLFANRISGAISRFGRFNPIYAQGA
;
A
#
# COMPACT_ATOMS: atom_id res chain seq x y z
N MET A 1 -15.09 -20.30 -19.19
CA MET A 1 -15.33 -20.93 -20.52
C MET A 1 -15.18 -19.87 -21.59
N SER A 2 -14.01 -19.77 -22.22
CA SER A 2 -13.80 -18.88 -23.38
C SER A 2 -13.21 -19.72 -24.51
N LYS A 3 -13.88 -19.67 -25.67
CA LYS A 3 -13.65 -20.54 -26.82
C LYS A 3 -12.33 -20.15 -27.51
N ILE A 4 -11.41 -21.11 -27.60
CA ILE A 4 -10.18 -21.01 -28.39
C ILE A 4 -10.55 -21.31 -29.84
N LEU A 5 -10.53 -20.29 -30.70
CA LEU A 5 -10.69 -20.42 -32.14
C LEU A 5 -9.38 -20.94 -32.74
N PHE A 6 -9.35 -22.23 -33.04
CA PHE A 6 -8.33 -22.90 -33.84
C PHE A 6 -8.62 -22.61 -35.31
N ASN A 7 -7.81 -21.79 -35.98
CA ASN A 7 -7.89 -21.62 -37.43
C ASN A 7 -6.72 -22.37 -38.07
N CYS A 8 -6.99 -23.61 -38.50
CA CYS A 8 -6.04 -24.52 -39.12
C CYS A 8 -6.24 -24.48 -40.64
N LEU A 9 -5.33 -23.83 -41.37
CA LEU A 9 -5.32 -23.90 -42.83
C LEU A 9 -4.53 -25.15 -43.25
N LEU A 10 -5.27 -26.19 -43.61
CA LEU A 10 -4.75 -27.49 -44.03
C LEU A 10 -4.40 -27.43 -45.52
N LEU A 11 -3.10 -27.48 -45.86
CA LEU A 11 -2.65 -27.83 -47.21
C LEU A 11 -1.93 -29.18 -47.16
N ILE A 12 -2.57 -30.17 -47.78
CA ILE A 12 -2.14 -31.57 -47.85
C ILE A 12 -1.13 -31.70 -48.97
N PHE A 13 0.15 -31.93 -48.67
CA PHE A 13 1.03 -32.74 -49.50
C PHE A 13 2.07 -33.48 -48.63
N CYS A 14 2.01 -34.80 -48.74
CA CYS A 14 3.05 -35.81 -48.47
C CYS A 14 3.85 -35.75 -47.15
N LYS A 15 3.49 -36.68 -46.25
CA LYS A 15 4.31 -37.33 -45.19
C LYS A 15 5.43 -36.47 -44.57
N THR A 16 5.08 -35.55 -43.67
CA THR A 16 5.70 -35.34 -42.33
C THR A 16 4.91 -34.21 -41.64
N VAL A 17 4.32 -34.50 -40.48
CA VAL A 17 3.62 -33.50 -39.68
C VAL A 17 4.65 -32.79 -38.80
N ILE A 18 4.95 -31.52 -39.09
CA ILE A 18 5.75 -30.65 -38.21
C ILE A 18 4.78 -29.86 -37.35
N PHE A 19 4.67 -30.23 -36.06
CA PHE A 19 4.06 -29.39 -35.05
C PHE A 19 5.07 -28.33 -34.60
N CYS A 20 4.85 -27.07 -34.97
CA CYS A 20 5.55 -25.93 -34.35
C CYS A 20 4.62 -25.36 -33.28
N ALA A 21 4.89 -25.66 -32.01
CA ALA A 21 4.19 -25.04 -30.88
C ALA A 21 4.94 -23.76 -30.48
N VAL A 22 4.34 -22.60 -30.75
CA VAL A 22 4.77 -21.32 -30.20
C VAL A 22 3.82 -20.96 -29.07
N THR A 23 4.30 -21.06 -27.82
CA THR A 23 3.57 -20.58 -26.64
C THR A 23 4.08 -19.19 -26.27
N GLN A 24 3.24 -18.16 -26.46
CA GLN A 24 3.46 -16.82 -25.90
C GLN A 24 2.63 -16.68 -24.62
N ALA A 25 3.28 -16.32 -23.52
CA ALA A 25 2.62 -15.91 -22.29
C ALA A 25 2.23 -14.41 -22.37
N ASN A 26 0.95 -14.10 -22.14
CA ASN A 26 0.42 -12.73 -22.16
C ASN A 26 0.85 -11.94 -20.91
N GLU A 27 1.20 -10.66 -21.12
CA GLU A 27 1.48 -9.68 -20.06
C GLU A 27 0.21 -9.28 -19.29
N ILE A 28 0.30 -9.24 -17.95
CA ILE A 28 -0.72 -8.70 -17.04
C ILE A 28 -0.58 -7.16 -17.00
N LYS A 29 -1.67 -6.44 -17.28
CA LYS A 29 -1.72 -4.97 -17.23
C LYS A 29 -1.90 -4.47 -15.79
N TYR A 30 -0.90 -3.75 -15.27
CA TYR A 30 -0.98 -2.99 -14.02
C TYR A 30 -1.10 -1.50 -14.36
N THR A 31 -2.31 -0.93 -14.25
CA THR A 31 -2.51 0.53 -14.47
C THR A 31 -3.52 1.18 -13.50
N GLN A 32 -3.99 0.48 -12.46
CA GLN A 32 -5.08 0.99 -11.60
C GLN A 32 -4.66 1.50 -10.21
N ILE A 33 -3.40 1.37 -9.79
CA ILE A 33 -3.01 1.63 -8.38
C ILE A 33 -2.61 3.10 -8.10
N ASN A 34 -2.25 3.88 -9.13
CA ASN A 34 -1.70 5.22 -8.93
C ASN A 34 -2.76 6.34 -8.79
N SER A 35 -4.02 6.09 -9.11
CA SER A 35 -5.09 7.09 -8.99
C SER A 35 -5.61 7.26 -7.56
N GLU A 36 -5.51 6.23 -6.70
CA GLU A 36 -6.06 6.25 -5.34
C GLU A 36 -5.14 6.92 -4.31
N ARG A 37 -3.81 6.95 -4.55
CA ARG A 37 -2.87 7.65 -3.64
C ARG A 37 -3.03 9.16 -3.64
N LYS A 38 -3.42 9.78 -4.77
CA LYS A 38 -3.53 11.24 -4.88
C LYS A 38 -4.74 11.82 -4.14
N THR A 39 -5.71 10.99 -3.79
CA THR A 39 -6.92 11.41 -3.07
C THR A 39 -6.77 11.34 -1.55
N LEU A 40 -5.82 10.58 -1.02
CA LEU A 40 -5.67 10.35 0.43
C LEU A 40 -4.68 11.29 1.13
N GLU A 41 -3.87 12.05 0.40
CA GLU A 41 -2.93 13.03 0.99
C GLU A 41 -3.56 14.38 1.35
N LYS A 42 -4.86 14.58 1.09
CA LYS A 42 -5.52 15.89 1.29
C LYS A 42 -6.24 16.06 2.63
N GLU A 43 -6.20 15.08 3.53
CA GLU A 43 -7.05 15.06 4.72
C GLU A 43 -6.30 14.69 6.02
N SER A 44 -5.14 15.32 6.26
CA SER A 44 -4.46 15.24 7.57
C SER A 44 -4.15 16.64 8.10
N SER A 45 -5.10 17.22 8.83
CA SER A 45 -4.89 18.38 9.70
C SER A 45 -4.57 17.91 11.12
N LYS A 46 -3.41 18.30 11.64
CA LYS A 46 -2.90 17.97 12.99
C LYS A 46 -3.72 18.64 14.10
N PRO A 47 -3.99 17.99 15.25
CA PRO A 47 -4.58 18.64 16.41
C PRO A 47 -3.53 19.40 17.24
N ASN A 48 -3.98 20.51 17.84
CA ASN A 48 -3.21 21.42 18.68
C ASN A 48 -3.59 21.18 20.14
N ILE A 49 -2.63 20.89 21.03
CA ILE A 49 -2.86 20.70 22.47
C ILE A 49 -1.97 21.69 23.23
N THR A 50 -2.60 22.55 24.04
CA THR A 50 -1.93 23.42 25.02
C THR A 50 -2.16 22.89 26.45
N PRO A 51 -1.18 22.99 27.35
CA PRO A 51 -1.27 22.46 28.70
C PRO A 51 -1.95 23.44 29.68
N VAL A 52 -2.65 22.92 30.68
CA VAL A 52 -3.20 23.69 31.81
C VAL A 52 -2.41 23.32 33.07
N ALA A 53 -1.94 24.35 33.77
CA ALA A 53 -1.18 24.27 35.01
C ALA A 53 -2.09 24.19 36.24
N GLU A 54 -1.57 23.51 37.26
CA GLU A 54 -2.14 23.21 38.58
C GLU A 54 -1.74 24.31 39.58
N ASP A 55 -2.65 24.71 40.48
CA ASP A 55 -2.29 25.34 41.75
C ASP A 55 -3.41 25.18 42.78
N ALA A 56 -3.04 24.66 43.95
CA ALA A 56 -3.91 24.41 45.10
C ALA A 56 -3.55 25.38 46.24
N ILE A 57 -4.56 25.91 46.95
CA ILE A 57 -4.37 26.58 48.25
C ILE A 57 -5.46 26.12 49.23
N ILE A 58 -5.01 25.55 50.35
CA ILE A 58 -5.79 25.16 51.53
C ILE A 58 -5.68 26.26 52.60
N VAL A 59 -6.79 26.71 53.18
CA VAL A 59 -6.82 27.35 54.52
C VAL A 59 -8.03 26.85 55.31
N LYS A 60 -7.78 26.37 56.54
CA LYS A 60 -8.77 25.88 57.51
C LYS A 60 -9.31 27.02 58.41
N PRO A 61 -10.53 26.87 58.99
CA PRO A 61 -11.27 27.93 59.66
C PRO A 61 -10.96 28.05 61.16
N ASN A 62 -11.07 29.27 61.71
CA ASN A 62 -11.09 29.54 63.15
C ASN A 62 -12.54 29.57 63.66
N GLN A 63 -12.80 28.83 64.74
CA GLN A 63 -14.08 28.77 65.44
C GLN A 63 -14.18 29.84 66.54
N LEU A 64 -15.38 30.39 66.72
CA LEU A 64 -15.79 31.12 67.93
C LEU A 64 -17.21 30.65 68.29
N GLU A 65 -17.31 29.94 69.41
CA GLU A 65 -18.57 29.54 70.04
C GLU A 65 -19.29 30.77 70.62
N GLN A 66 -20.57 30.94 70.28
CA GLN A 66 -21.50 31.75 71.04
C GLN A 66 -22.77 30.94 71.32
N ASN A 67 -23.06 30.77 72.61
CA ASN A 67 -24.31 30.24 73.14
C ASN A 67 -25.49 31.12 72.67
N THR A 68 -26.16 30.67 71.62
CA THR A 68 -27.51 31.06 71.24
C THR A 68 -28.40 29.86 71.44
N ASP A 69 -29.55 30.04 72.10
CA ASP A 69 -30.59 29.02 72.27
C ASP A 69 -30.72 28.17 71.00
N SER A 70 -30.22 26.94 71.07
CA SER A 70 -30.02 26.09 69.92
C SER A 70 -31.37 25.74 69.33
N MET A 71 -31.70 26.33 68.18
CA MET A 71 -32.81 25.87 67.36
C MET A 71 -32.58 24.37 67.09
N GLY A 72 -33.59 23.54 67.33
CA GLY A 72 -33.51 22.09 67.17
C GLY A 72 -33.72 21.71 65.71
N GLN A 73 -32.94 20.76 65.20
CA GLN A 73 -33.15 20.20 63.87
C GLN A 73 -34.46 19.40 63.87
N VAL A 74 -35.37 19.77 62.97
CA VAL A 74 -36.65 19.07 62.79
C VAL A 74 -36.55 18.22 61.54
N THR A 75 -36.90 16.93 61.64
CA THR A 75 -36.71 15.95 60.57
C THR A 75 -37.92 15.83 59.63
N SER A 76 -39.04 16.49 59.94
CA SER A 76 -40.22 16.60 59.07
C SER A 76 -41.05 17.86 59.38
N VAL A 77 -41.56 18.54 58.35
CA VAL A 77 -42.43 19.73 58.52
C VAL A 77 -43.71 19.41 59.28
N SER A 78 -44.18 18.15 59.25
CA SER A 78 -45.35 17.70 60.01
C SER A 78 -45.16 17.66 61.54
N GLN A 79 -43.93 17.86 62.02
CA GLN A 79 -43.61 17.93 63.45
C GLN A 79 -43.72 19.37 64.00
N LEU A 80 -43.93 20.36 63.12
CA LEU A 80 -44.12 21.75 63.52
C LEU A 80 -45.58 21.99 63.91
N SER A 81 -45.80 22.40 65.16
CA SER A 81 -47.12 22.58 65.77
C SER A 81 -47.93 23.75 65.21
N ASP A 82 -47.27 24.68 64.51
CA ASP A 82 -47.82 25.96 64.04
C ASP A 82 -47.85 26.10 62.51
N VAL A 83 -47.52 25.03 61.78
CA VAL A 83 -47.57 25.01 60.30
C VAL A 83 -48.59 23.97 59.86
N GLN A 84 -49.67 24.41 59.22
CA GLN A 84 -50.71 23.53 58.72
C GLN A 84 -50.46 23.16 57.24
N PRO A 85 -50.93 22.00 56.77
CA PRO A 85 -50.82 21.60 55.35
C PRO A 85 -51.51 22.58 54.37
N THR A 86 -52.43 23.42 54.87
CA THR A 86 -53.12 24.45 54.09
C THR A 86 -52.35 25.76 53.97
N ASP A 87 -51.25 25.92 54.72
CA ASP A 87 -50.46 27.16 54.71
C ASP A 87 -49.59 27.25 53.46
N TRP A 88 -49.50 28.46 52.91
CA TRP A 88 -48.68 28.73 51.72
C TRP A 88 -47.18 28.38 51.93
N ALA A 89 -46.69 28.47 53.17
CA ALA A 89 -45.29 28.19 53.52
C ALA A 89 -44.98 26.69 53.62
N PHE A 90 -46.00 25.83 53.74
CA PHE A 90 -45.81 24.39 53.96
C PHE A 90 -45.00 23.74 52.83
N GLN A 91 -45.33 24.02 51.57
CA GLN A 91 -44.64 23.45 50.41
C GLN A 91 -43.17 23.87 50.33
N ALA A 92 -42.89 25.14 50.65
CA ALA A 92 -41.52 25.67 50.66
C ALA A 92 -40.69 24.98 51.76
N LEU A 93 -41.23 24.87 52.97
CA LEU A 93 -40.56 24.20 54.08
C LEU A 93 -40.38 22.70 53.81
N GLN A 94 -41.37 22.04 53.21
CA GLN A 94 -41.31 20.62 52.89
C GLN A 94 -40.15 20.33 51.94
N SER A 95 -40.00 21.15 50.90
CA SER A 95 -38.89 21.01 49.95
C SER A 95 -37.52 21.18 50.60
N LEU A 96 -37.39 22.05 51.61
CA LEU A 96 -36.14 22.25 52.34
C LEU A 96 -35.83 21.10 53.30
N VAL A 97 -36.82 20.57 54.04
CA VAL A 97 -36.61 19.44 54.96
C VAL A 97 -36.34 18.15 54.22
N GLU A 98 -37.15 17.80 53.23
CA GLU A 98 -37.04 16.51 52.55
C GLU A 98 -35.80 16.44 51.66
N ARG A 99 -35.42 17.55 51.02
CA ARG A 99 -34.29 17.55 50.07
C ARG A 99 -32.96 17.91 50.69
N TYR A 100 -32.95 18.82 51.67
CA TYR A 100 -31.72 19.35 52.25
C TYR A 100 -31.59 19.08 53.75
N GLY A 101 -32.65 18.62 54.42
CA GLY A 101 -32.63 18.20 55.83
C GLY A 101 -32.33 19.32 56.81
N CYS A 102 -32.54 20.58 56.42
CA CYS A 102 -31.83 21.71 57.02
C CYS A 102 -32.71 22.75 57.74
N ILE A 103 -33.99 22.45 57.98
CA ILE A 103 -34.84 23.38 58.73
C ILE A 103 -34.60 23.24 60.23
N VAL A 104 -34.41 24.39 60.85
CA VAL A 104 -34.25 24.53 62.28
C VAL A 104 -35.54 25.11 62.86
N GLY A 105 -36.27 24.30 63.61
CA GLY A 105 -37.43 24.74 64.38
C GLY A 105 -36.99 25.26 65.74
N TYR A 106 -37.87 25.98 66.42
CA TYR A 106 -37.62 26.31 67.83
C TYR A 106 -37.73 25.05 68.69
N PRO A 107 -37.06 24.99 69.85
CA PRO A 107 -37.10 23.83 70.74
C PRO A 107 -38.50 23.43 71.22
N ASP A 108 -39.46 24.36 71.13
CA ASP A 108 -40.88 24.13 71.43
C ASP A 108 -41.66 23.48 70.29
N GLY A 109 -40.99 23.09 69.21
CA GLY A 109 -41.62 22.47 68.03
C GLY A 109 -42.47 23.45 67.23
N SER A 110 -42.18 24.75 67.29
CA SER A 110 -42.80 25.78 66.45
C SER A 110 -41.82 26.36 65.43
N TYR A 111 -42.33 26.93 64.34
CA TYR A 111 -41.57 27.66 63.32
C TYR A 111 -41.66 29.18 63.51
N ARG A 112 -42.72 29.65 64.18
CA ARG A 112 -43.05 31.04 64.49
C ARG A 112 -43.10 31.93 63.25
N GLY A 113 -43.76 31.49 62.19
CA GLY A 113 -43.82 32.22 60.90
C GLY A 113 -44.55 33.57 60.92
N ASN A 114 -45.37 33.83 61.95
CA ASN A 114 -46.17 35.06 62.06
C ASN A 114 -45.47 36.22 62.82
N ARG A 115 -44.19 36.05 63.20
CA ARG A 115 -43.39 37.09 63.84
C ARG A 115 -42.20 37.49 62.97
N PRO A 116 -41.77 38.76 63.01
CA PRO A 116 -40.51 39.15 62.38
C PRO A 116 -39.34 38.42 63.05
N VAL A 117 -38.45 37.85 62.25
CA VAL A 117 -37.19 37.26 62.71
C VAL A 117 -36.13 38.34 62.88
N THR A 118 -35.30 38.17 63.91
CA THR A 118 -34.12 39.02 64.07
C THR A 118 -33.03 38.62 63.07
N ARG A 119 -32.11 39.55 62.77
CA ARG A 119 -30.96 39.27 61.89
C ARG A 119 -30.10 38.10 62.39
N TYR A 120 -30.02 37.94 63.71
CA TYR A 120 -29.24 36.88 64.36
C TYR A 120 -29.91 35.51 64.22
N GLU A 121 -31.22 35.41 64.41
CA GLU A 121 -31.97 34.16 64.23
C GLU A 121 -31.91 33.67 62.78
N PHE A 122 -32.02 34.60 61.81
CA PHE A 122 -31.88 34.26 60.39
C PHE A 122 -30.46 33.77 60.05
N ALA A 123 -29.42 34.45 60.54
CA ALA A 123 -28.04 34.06 60.29
C ALA A 123 -27.70 32.68 60.89
N ALA A 124 -28.19 32.38 62.09
CA ALA A 124 -28.00 31.09 62.75
C ALA A 124 -28.68 29.95 61.96
N GLY A 125 -29.92 30.15 61.52
CA GLY A 125 -30.64 29.16 60.70
C GLY A 125 -30.00 28.92 59.33
N LEU A 126 -29.52 29.99 58.68
CA LEU A 126 -28.82 29.87 57.39
C LEU A 126 -27.48 29.16 57.54
N ASN A 127 -26.70 29.47 58.58
CA ASN A 127 -25.41 28.83 58.82
C ASN A 127 -25.57 27.32 59.07
N ALA A 128 -26.51 26.93 59.94
CA ALA A 128 -26.82 25.53 60.19
C ALA A 128 -27.26 24.79 58.92
N CYS A 129 -28.03 25.45 58.05
CA CYS A 129 -28.42 24.83 56.78
C CYS A 129 -27.25 24.69 55.81
N LEU A 130 -26.38 25.69 55.74
CA LEU A 130 -25.18 25.64 54.91
C LEU A 130 -24.23 24.53 55.36
N ASP A 131 -24.04 24.34 56.67
CA ASP A 131 -23.25 23.24 57.23
C ASP A 131 -23.79 21.88 56.77
N ARG A 132 -25.11 21.67 56.83
CA ARG A 132 -25.74 20.42 56.37
C ARG A 132 -25.57 20.19 54.86
N ILE A 133 -25.67 21.24 54.06
CA ILE A 133 -25.44 21.17 52.62
C ILE A 133 -23.97 20.80 52.32
N THR A 134 -23.01 21.38 53.04
CA THR A 134 -21.59 21.04 52.86
C THR A 134 -21.28 19.58 53.22
N GLU A 135 -21.95 19.03 54.23
CA GLU A 135 -21.83 17.62 54.61
C GLU A 135 -22.41 16.69 53.53
N LEU A 136 -23.57 17.02 52.96
CA LEU A 136 -24.19 16.26 51.86
C LEU A 136 -23.35 16.31 50.57
N ILE A 137 -22.72 17.45 50.28
CA ILE A 137 -21.78 17.58 49.16
C ILE A 137 -20.55 16.72 49.41
N ALA A 138 -19.95 16.79 50.61
CA ALA A 138 -18.78 15.97 50.95
C ALA A 138 -19.06 14.47 50.85
N ALA A 139 -20.23 14.03 51.32
CA ALA A 139 -20.68 12.64 51.22
C ALA A 139 -20.91 12.18 49.77
N SER A 140 -21.46 13.03 48.91
CA SER A 140 -21.68 12.70 47.50
C SER A 140 -20.40 12.73 46.64
N THR A 141 -19.39 13.50 47.04
CA THR A 141 -18.09 13.52 46.34
C THR A 141 -17.16 12.35 46.68
N ALA A 142 -17.41 11.63 47.77
CA ALA A 142 -16.61 10.47 48.18
C ALA A 142 -16.77 9.25 47.23
N ASP A 143 -17.88 9.19 46.50
CA ASP A 143 -18.19 8.12 45.54
C ASP A 143 -17.68 8.41 44.10
N LEU A 144 -17.05 9.56 43.84
CA LEU A 144 -16.64 9.96 42.48
C LEU A 144 -15.34 9.32 41.98
N VAL A 145 -14.62 8.56 42.81
CA VAL A 145 -13.52 7.68 42.38
C VAL A 145 -13.65 6.36 43.14
N THR A 146 -14.38 5.43 42.55
CA THR A 146 -14.52 4.10 43.12
C THR A 146 -13.25 3.29 42.88
N LYS A 147 -12.92 2.37 43.79
CA LYS A 147 -11.79 1.42 43.58
C LYS A 147 -11.97 0.60 42.29
N ASP A 148 -13.21 0.44 41.85
CA ASP A 148 -13.57 -0.26 40.63
C ASP A 148 -13.11 0.51 39.38
N ASP A 149 -13.23 1.84 39.35
CA ASP A 149 -12.71 2.66 38.24
C ASP A 149 -11.18 2.57 38.12
N LEU A 150 -10.49 2.51 39.26
CA LEU A 150 -9.03 2.33 39.28
C LEU A 150 -8.63 0.95 38.74
N ALA A 151 -9.40 -0.10 39.04
CA ALA A 151 -9.20 -1.44 38.49
C ALA A 151 -9.47 -1.49 36.98
N VAL A 152 -10.50 -0.76 36.50
CA VAL A 152 -10.79 -0.65 35.06
C VAL A 152 -9.66 0.09 34.32
N LEU A 153 -9.16 1.18 34.88
CA LEU A 153 -8.04 1.92 34.28
C LEU A 153 -6.75 1.10 34.25
N GLN A 154 -6.44 0.34 35.31
CA GLN A 154 -5.31 -0.58 35.33
C GLN A 154 -5.43 -1.65 34.24
N ARG A 155 -6.63 -2.24 34.09
CA ARG A 155 -6.89 -3.24 33.05
C ARG A 155 -6.76 -2.67 31.65
N LEU A 156 -7.31 -1.47 31.41
CA LEU A 156 -7.18 -0.79 30.12
C LEU A 156 -5.71 -0.45 29.82
N GLN A 157 -4.92 -0.02 30.81
CA GLN A 157 -3.49 0.21 30.62
C GLN A 157 -2.73 -1.06 30.24
N GLU A 158 -3.07 -2.20 30.85
CA GLU A 158 -2.51 -3.50 30.52
C GLU A 158 -2.90 -3.95 29.11
N ASP A 159 -4.19 -3.82 28.74
CA ASP A 159 -4.69 -4.14 27.41
C ASP A 159 -4.03 -3.25 26.33
N PHE A 160 -3.90 -1.94 26.58
CA PHE A 160 -3.21 -1.02 25.64
C PHE A 160 -1.73 -1.35 25.49
N ALA A 161 -1.04 -1.79 26.55
CA ALA A 161 0.36 -2.18 26.45
C ALA A 161 0.53 -3.42 25.55
N VAL A 162 -0.39 -4.38 25.65
CA VAL A 162 -0.41 -5.58 24.78
C VAL A 162 -0.70 -5.19 23.33
N GLU A 163 -1.73 -4.38 23.09
CA GLU A 163 -2.10 -3.92 21.74
C GLU A 163 -0.98 -3.11 21.07
N LEU A 164 -0.28 -2.26 21.83
CA LEU A 164 0.86 -1.50 21.32
C LEU A 164 2.04 -2.41 20.93
N ALA A 165 2.31 -3.45 21.73
CA ALA A 165 3.35 -4.43 21.40
C ALA A 165 3.00 -5.21 20.12
N GLU A 166 1.72 -5.54 19.92
CA GLU A 166 1.26 -6.16 18.67
C GLU A 166 1.42 -5.23 17.46
N ILE A 167 1.04 -3.95 17.59
CA ILE A 167 1.22 -2.96 16.54
C ILE A 167 2.71 -2.79 16.20
N GLN A 168 3.59 -2.71 17.20
CA GLN A 168 5.03 -2.65 16.99
C GLN A 168 5.52 -3.89 16.22
N GLY A 169 5.09 -5.09 16.62
CA GLY A 169 5.43 -6.33 15.90
C GLY A 169 4.94 -6.34 14.45
N ARG A 170 3.76 -5.74 14.17
CA ARG A 170 3.27 -5.56 12.81
C ARG A 170 4.12 -4.56 12.03
N ILE A 171 4.53 -3.44 12.64
CA ILE A 171 5.41 -2.45 12.01
C ILE A 171 6.75 -3.10 11.67
N ASP A 172 7.38 -3.81 12.60
CA ASP A 172 8.65 -4.49 12.39
C ASP A 172 8.54 -5.53 11.25
N ALA A 173 7.44 -6.29 11.21
CA ALA A 173 7.17 -7.24 10.13
C ALA A 173 6.95 -6.55 8.77
N LEU A 174 6.27 -5.39 8.74
CA LEU A 174 6.09 -4.61 7.53
C LEU A 174 7.40 -3.97 7.05
N GLU A 175 8.22 -3.47 7.96
CA GLU A 175 9.56 -2.93 7.66
C GLU A 175 10.48 -4.02 7.11
N ALA A 176 10.46 -5.22 7.71
CA ALA A 176 11.21 -6.37 7.21
C ALA A 176 10.77 -6.76 5.79
N ARG A 177 9.45 -6.86 5.55
CA ARG A 177 8.91 -7.12 4.19
C ARG A 177 9.26 -6.02 3.20
N THR A 178 9.25 -4.76 3.62
CA THR A 178 9.62 -3.63 2.77
C THR A 178 11.10 -3.70 2.38
N THR A 179 11.98 -3.95 3.36
CA THR A 179 13.42 -4.12 3.13
C THR A 179 13.72 -5.29 2.18
N GLU A 180 13.02 -6.41 2.35
CA GLU A 180 13.16 -7.57 1.47
C GLU A 180 12.70 -7.26 0.03
N LEU A 181 11.57 -6.55 -0.12
CA LEU A 181 11.05 -6.13 -1.41
C LEU A 181 11.95 -5.10 -2.09
N GLU A 182 12.57 -4.19 -1.34
CA GLU A 182 13.56 -3.23 -1.85
C GLU A 182 14.85 -3.95 -2.30
N ALA A 183 15.34 -4.91 -1.51
CA ALA A 183 16.54 -5.67 -1.84
C ALA A 183 16.35 -6.58 -3.08
N ASN A 184 15.15 -7.13 -3.27
CA ASN A 184 14.81 -8.01 -4.39
C ASN A 184 14.08 -7.31 -5.53
N GLN A 185 14.03 -5.97 -5.53
CA GLN A 185 13.39 -5.24 -6.62
C GLN A 185 14.27 -5.35 -7.87
N PHE A 186 13.95 -6.32 -8.74
CA PHE A 186 14.34 -6.22 -10.13
C PHE A 186 13.92 -4.84 -10.63
N SER A 187 14.84 -4.14 -11.31
CA SER A 187 14.60 -2.80 -11.84
C SER A 187 13.18 -2.71 -12.40
N THR A 188 12.35 -1.86 -11.81
CA THR A 188 10.93 -1.68 -12.19
C THR A 188 10.75 -1.29 -13.66
N THR A 189 11.85 -0.88 -14.28
CA THR A 189 11.94 -0.46 -15.68
C THR A 189 12.45 -1.55 -16.63
N THR A 190 12.91 -2.71 -16.13
CA THR A 190 13.55 -3.75 -16.95
C THR A 190 12.64 -4.96 -17.14
N LYS A 191 12.32 -5.29 -18.40
CA LYS A 191 11.61 -6.50 -18.79
C LYS A 191 12.57 -7.53 -19.39
N LEU A 192 12.61 -8.74 -18.82
CA LEU A 192 13.34 -9.89 -19.36
C LEU A 192 12.47 -10.63 -20.39
N GLY A 193 13.03 -10.90 -21.57
CA GLY A 193 12.42 -11.75 -22.59
C GLY A 193 13.41 -12.78 -23.12
N GLY A 194 13.07 -14.06 -23.00
CA GLY A 194 13.87 -15.18 -23.50
C GLY A 194 13.35 -15.73 -24.82
N GLU A 195 14.27 -16.17 -25.68
CA GLU A 195 13.99 -16.90 -26.91
C GLU A 195 14.93 -18.11 -26.99
N ILE A 196 14.36 -19.29 -27.22
CA ILE A 196 15.12 -20.54 -27.39
C ILE A 196 14.69 -21.16 -28.73
N VAL A 197 15.67 -21.61 -29.49
CA VAL A 197 15.46 -22.19 -30.82
C VAL A 197 16.29 -23.45 -30.93
N PHE A 198 15.63 -24.53 -31.34
CA PHE A 198 16.27 -25.76 -31.77
C PHE A 198 15.91 -25.97 -33.24
N ALA A 199 16.90 -26.24 -34.07
CA ALA A 199 16.70 -26.40 -35.50
C ALA A 199 17.56 -27.54 -36.03
N ILE A 200 16.91 -28.55 -36.62
CA ILE A 200 17.59 -29.54 -37.45
C ILE A 200 17.71 -28.93 -38.85
N SER A 201 18.92 -28.91 -39.40
CA SER A 201 19.16 -28.34 -40.74
C SER A 201 20.16 -29.16 -41.53
N ASN A 202 20.07 -29.02 -42.86
CA ASN A 202 20.93 -29.68 -43.81
C ASN A 202 21.03 -28.87 -45.11
N VAL A 203 22.05 -29.15 -45.93
CA VAL A 203 22.18 -28.67 -47.31
C VAL A 203 22.16 -29.86 -48.23
N PHE A 204 21.19 -29.87 -49.15
CA PHE A 204 21.03 -30.93 -50.13
C PHE A 204 21.72 -30.56 -51.45
N GLY A 205 22.42 -31.52 -52.06
CA GLY A 205 23.04 -31.40 -53.38
C GLY A 205 24.37 -32.16 -53.50
N GLU A 206 24.88 -32.28 -54.71
CA GLU A 206 26.15 -32.96 -54.99
C GLU A 206 27.33 -31.98 -55.15
N GLU A 207 27.05 -30.74 -55.56
CA GLU A 207 28.07 -29.72 -55.86
C GLU A 207 27.80 -28.38 -55.16
N LYS A 208 28.88 -27.69 -54.78
CA LYS A 208 28.83 -26.31 -54.28
C LYS A 208 28.56 -25.33 -55.41
N ALA A 209 27.96 -24.19 -55.09
CA ALA A 209 27.85 -23.08 -56.03
C ALA A 209 29.26 -22.57 -56.40
N GLY A 210 29.65 -22.70 -57.67
CA GLY A 210 31.01 -22.38 -58.13
C GLY A 210 31.93 -23.59 -58.25
N GLY A 211 31.42 -24.81 -58.07
CA GLY A 211 32.12 -26.06 -58.32
C GLY A 211 32.75 -26.70 -57.07
N GLY A 212 33.04 -28.00 -57.18
CA GLY A 212 33.53 -28.85 -56.08
C GLY A 212 32.41 -29.60 -55.38
N SER A 213 32.76 -30.72 -54.75
CA SER A 213 31.78 -31.58 -54.06
C SER A 213 31.18 -30.88 -52.83
N LEU A 214 29.87 -31.06 -52.66
CA LEU A 214 29.16 -30.65 -51.45
C LEU A 214 29.07 -31.84 -50.50
N GLU A 215 29.40 -31.60 -49.23
CA GLU A 215 29.18 -32.57 -48.17
C GLU A 215 27.83 -32.27 -47.50
N ASP A 216 26.88 -33.18 -47.67
CA ASP A 216 25.59 -33.15 -47.00
C ASP A 216 25.75 -33.73 -45.60
N ASN A 217 25.48 -32.93 -44.58
CA ASN A 217 25.55 -33.32 -43.19
C ASN A 217 24.38 -32.70 -42.41
N THR A 218 23.50 -33.56 -41.90
CA THR A 218 22.41 -33.13 -41.01
C THR A 218 22.99 -32.74 -39.65
N VAL A 219 22.69 -31.53 -39.20
CA VAL A 219 23.15 -31.00 -37.92
C VAL A 219 21.99 -30.53 -37.07
N LEU A 220 22.13 -30.67 -35.75
CA LEU A 220 21.24 -30.05 -34.78
C LEU A 220 21.87 -28.73 -34.32
N ASN A 221 21.16 -27.63 -34.53
CA ASN A 221 21.56 -26.31 -34.10
C ASN A 221 20.73 -25.89 -32.88
N ASN A 222 21.34 -25.10 -32.01
CA ASN A 222 20.68 -24.51 -30.87
C ASN A 222 21.03 -23.02 -30.76
N ARG A 223 20.06 -22.27 -30.23
CA ARG A 223 20.24 -20.86 -29.90
C ARG A 223 19.42 -20.51 -28.69
N VAL A 224 20.06 -19.83 -27.74
CA VAL A 224 19.44 -19.18 -26.60
C VAL A 224 19.73 -17.69 -26.68
N SER A 225 18.71 -16.88 -26.43
CA SER A 225 18.82 -15.43 -26.45
C SER A 225 18.02 -14.83 -25.28
N LEU A 226 18.69 -14.07 -24.42
CA LEU A 226 18.08 -13.36 -23.29
C LEU A 226 18.14 -11.86 -23.56
N ASN A 227 16.98 -11.20 -23.59
CA ASN A 227 16.86 -9.77 -23.82
C ASN A 227 16.44 -9.06 -22.54
N PHE A 228 17.27 -8.13 -22.07
CA PHE A 228 16.95 -7.20 -20.99
C PHE A 228 16.53 -5.87 -21.60
N ASN A 229 15.23 -5.57 -21.55
CA ASN A 229 14.64 -4.34 -22.10
C ASN A 229 14.38 -3.35 -20.97
N THR A 230 15.22 -2.33 -20.84
CA THR A 230 15.11 -1.30 -19.80
C THR A 230 14.56 0.00 -20.39
N SER A 231 13.69 0.71 -19.66
CA SER A 231 13.17 2.02 -20.06
C SER A 231 13.27 3.03 -18.92
N PHE A 232 14.15 4.02 -19.02
CA PHE A 232 14.40 4.97 -17.93
C PHE A 232 13.36 6.11 -17.87
N THR A 233 12.71 6.43 -18.99
CA THR A 233 11.77 7.55 -19.16
C THR A 233 10.40 7.11 -19.66
N GLY A 234 10.21 5.81 -19.91
CA GLY A 234 8.99 5.22 -20.48
C GLY A 234 8.85 5.36 -22.00
N ARG A 235 9.71 6.16 -22.65
CA ARG A 235 9.71 6.37 -24.11
C ARG A 235 11.00 5.94 -24.81
N ASP A 236 12.03 5.66 -24.02
CA ASP A 236 13.34 5.14 -24.40
C ASP A 236 13.38 3.62 -24.23
N LEU A 237 14.37 2.99 -24.87
CA LEU A 237 14.66 1.57 -24.72
C LEU A 237 16.18 1.36 -24.73
N PHE A 238 16.70 0.90 -23.61
CA PHE A 238 18.01 0.29 -23.51
C PHE A 238 17.86 -1.23 -23.60
N ARG A 239 18.52 -1.86 -24.57
CA ARG A 239 18.49 -3.32 -24.73
C ARG A 239 19.89 -3.89 -24.62
N THR A 240 20.04 -4.79 -23.67
CA THR A 240 21.16 -5.74 -23.60
C THR A 240 20.64 -7.11 -24.01
N ARG A 241 21.22 -7.71 -25.04
CA ARG A 241 20.93 -9.08 -25.44
C ARG A 241 22.14 -9.96 -25.23
N LEU A 242 21.98 -11.03 -24.49
CA LEU A 242 22.95 -12.12 -24.39
C LEU A 242 22.52 -13.24 -25.34
N ASP A 243 23.46 -13.74 -26.14
CA ASP A 243 23.27 -14.89 -27.02
C ASP A 243 24.22 -16.02 -26.60
N ALA A 244 23.76 -17.27 -26.61
CA ALA A 244 24.60 -18.46 -26.62
C ALA A 244 24.05 -19.41 -27.68
N LEU A 245 24.88 -19.77 -28.65
CA LEU A 245 24.39 -20.46 -29.84
C LEU A 245 25.49 -21.24 -30.54
N ASP A 246 25.10 -22.36 -31.13
CA ASP A 246 25.91 -23.15 -32.04
C ASP A 246 25.04 -23.44 -33.26
N THR A 247 25.19 -22.57 -34.27
CA THR A 247 24.44 -22.69 -35.52
C THR A 247 25.40 -22.65 -36.70
N VAL A 248 25.32 -23.67 -37.55
CA VAL A 248 26.14 -23.78 -38.76
C VAL A 248 25.74 -22.68 -39.75
N ALA A 249 26.73 -21.93 -40.22
CA ALA A 249 26.53 -20.90 -41.23
C ALA A 249 26.74 -21.49 -42.64
N TYR A 250 25.65 -21.87 -43.31
CA TYR A 250 25.64 -22.35 -44.70
C TYR A 250 25.91 -21.21 -45.70
N GLY A 251 27.12 -20.65 -45.65
CA GLY A 251 27.62 -19.62 -46.57
C GLY A 251 28.65 -20.17 -47.56
N VAL A 252 29.43 -19.27 -48.15
CA VAL A 252 30.45 -19.57 -49.17
C VAL A 252 31.37 -20.76 -48.81
N PRO A 253 31.88 -20.91 -47.57
CA PRO A 253 32.76 -22.06 -47.25
C PRO A 253 32.10 -23.43 -47.39
N ILE A 254 30.78 -23.52 -47.12
CA ILE A 254 30.05 -24.78 -47.11
C ILE A 254 29.37 -25.00 -48.46
N THR A 255 28.60 -24.03 -48.95
CA THR A 255 27.72 -24.19 -50.11
C THR A 255 28.18 -23.43 -51.34
N GLY A 256 29.28 -22.66 -51.25
CA GLY A 256 29.76 -21.81 -52.33
C GLY A 256 28.97 -20.50 -52.52
N THR A 257 27.88 -20.30 -51.77
CA THR A 257 27.04 -19.10 -51.88
C THR A 257 26.52 -18.61 -50.52
N ASN A 258 26.24 -17.31 -50.40
CA ASN A 258 25.59 -16.75 -49.21
C ASN A 258 24.06 -16.87 -49.21
N MET A 259 23.47 -17.42 -50.27
CA MET A 259 22.01 -17.51 -50.46
C MET A 259 21.33 -18.59 -49.61
N THR A 260 22.08 -19.64 -49.25
CA THR A 260 21.63 -20.78 -48.40
C THR A 260 21.65 -20.48 -46.91
N ARG A 261 22.08 -19.28 -46.53
CA ARG A 261 22.28 -18.89 -45.15
C ARG A 261 20.97 -18.75 -44.39
N LEU A 262 20.91 -19.35 -43.19
CA LEU A 262 19.75 -19.22 -42.31
C LEU A 262 19.69 -17.85 -41.62
N ALA A 263 18.47 -17.44 -41.32
CA ALA A 263 18.12 -16.17 -40.68
C ALA A 263 18.80 -15.96 -39.32
N PHE A 264 18.83 -17.01 -38.52
CA PHE A 264 19.28 -17.02 -37.13
C PHE A 264 20.72 -17.47 -36.96
N GLN A 265 21.43 -17.76 -38.05
CA GLN A 265 22.82 -18.22 -38.01
C GLN A 265 23.73 -17.22 -37.26
N ARG A 266 24.57 -17.79 -36.42
CA ARG A 266 25.75 -17.24 -35.76
C ARG A 266 26.36 -18.45 -35.03
N ASN A 267 27.64 -18.42 -34.71
CA ASN A 267 28.21 -19.43 -33.83
C ASN A 267 29.02 -18.72 -32.73
N THR A 268 28.74 -19.05 -31.48
CA THR A 268 29.52 -18.63 -30.30
C THR A 268 30.10 -19.85 -29.58
N ASN A 269 30.09 -21.02 -30.21
CA ASN A 269 30.45 -22.32 -29.65
C ASN A 269 29.75 -22.55 -28.31
N ASN A 270 28.45 -22.23 -28.25
CA ASN A 270 27.63 -22.26 -27.04
C ASN A 270 28.17 -21.42 -25.86
N THR A 271 29.12 -20.53 -26.10
CA THR A 271 29.60 -19.55 -25.11
C THR A 271 28.66 -18.35 -25.10
N VAL A 272 28.41 -17.81 -23.90
CA VAL A 272 27.58 -16.61 -23.72
C VAL A 272 28.36 -15.39 -24.20
N ASP A 273 27.76 -14.62 -25.11
CA ASP A 273 28.31 -13.37 -25.64
C ASP A 273 27.23 -12.29 -25.70
N ILE A 274 27.65 -11.02 -25.67
CA ILE A 274 26.75 -9.89 -25.87
C ILE A 274 26.37 -9.82 -27.34
N GLY A 275 25.16 -10.26 -27.62
CA GLY A 275 24.67 -10.41 -28.97
C GLY A 275 24.16 -9.12 -29.60
N LYS A 276 23.67 -8.18 -28.80
CA LYS A 276 23.31 -6.81 -29.20
C LYS A 276 23.29 -5.91 -27.97
N LEU A 277 23.86 -4.72 -28.08
CA LEU A 277 23.82 -3.70 -27.03
C LEU A 277 23.49 -2.36 -27.67
N PHE A 278 22.32 -1.81 -27.37
CA PHE A 278 21.92 -0.51 -27.90
C PHE A 278 21.07 0.29 -26.93
N TYR A 279 21.11 1.60 -27.12
CA TYR A 279 20.22 2.54 -26.47
C TYR A 279 19.50 3.39 -27.51
N ARG A 280 18.17 3.49 -27.43
CA ARG A 280 17.39 4.42 -28.23
C ARG A 280 16.56 5.31 -27.34
N PHE A 281 16.60 6.61 -27.60
CA PHE A 281 15.88 7.59 -26.80
C PHE A 281 15.34 8.71 -27.69
N PRO A 282 14.15 9.25 -27.35
CA PRO A 282 13.61 10.41 -28.05
C PRO A 282 14.36 11.68 -27.66
N VAL A 283 14.62 12.56 -28.62
CA VAL A 283 15.05 13.94 -28.39
C VAL A 283 13.91 14.84 -28.86
N GLY A 284 13.19 15.41 -27.90
CA GLY A 284 11.94 16.15 -28.16
C GLY A 284 10.80 15.22 -28.64
N LYS A 285 9.93 15.75 -29.52
CA LYS A 285 8.75 15.02 -30.03
C LYS A 285 8.96 14.37 -31.40
N LYS A 286 9.98 14.79 -32.15
CA LYS A 286 10.16 14.43 -33.56
C LYS A 286 11.43 13.64 -33.85
N PHE A 287 12.40 13.62 -32.94
CA PHE A 287 13.68 12.96 -33.17
C PHE A 287 13.84 11.76 -32.25
N ARG A 288 14.45 10.69 -32.76
CA ARG A 288 14.87 9.53 -31.98
C ARG A 288 16.31 9.23 -32.33
N VAL A 289 17.17 9.24 -31.32
CA VAL A 289 18.56 8.79 -31.44
C VAL A 289 18.60 7.31 -31.18
N HIS A 290 19.40 6.59 -31.95
CA HIS A 290 19.69 5.17 -31.74
C HIS A 290 21.21 4.98 -31.76
N VAL A 291 21.75 4.46 -30.67
CA VAL A 291 23.19 4.22 -30.49
C VAL A 291 23.38 2.73 -30.26
N ASP A 292 24.08 2.04 -31.16
CA ASP A 292 24.51 0.65 -30.96
C ASP A 292 25.97 0.62 -30.52
N ALA A 293 26.24 0.02 -29.37
CA ALA A 293 27.60 -0.30 -28.96
C ALA A 293 28.06 -1.65 -29.53
N ILE A 294 27.16 -2.63 -29.62
CA ILE A 294 27.45 -3.98 -30.12
C ILE A 294 26.33 -4.44 -31.04
N GLY A 295 26.70 -5.02 -32.19
CA GLY A 295 25.73 -5.59 -33.14
C GLY A 295 24.92 -4.53 -33.91
N GLY A 296 25.47 -3.33 -34.07
CA GLY A 296 24.93 -2.28 -34.93
C GLY A 296 25.01 -2.71 -36.39
N ARG A 297 23.86 -2.80 -37.06
CA ARG A 297 23.79 -3.14 -38.49
C ARG A 297 22.75 -2.27 -39.16
N PHE A 298 23.06 -1.76 -40.33
CA PHE A 298 22.17 -0.88 -41.09
C PHE A 298 20.80 -1.52 -41.35
N ASN A 299 20.77 -2.76 -41.84
CA ASN A 299 19.54 -3.56 -42.01
C ASN A 299 18.79 -3.95 -40.73
N MET A 300 19.31 -3.64 -39.55
CA MET A 300 18.61 -3.90 -38.29
C MET A 300 18.09 -2.61 -37.64
N ASN A 301 18.63 -1.47 -38.04
CA ASN A 301 18.36 -0.18 -37.43
C ASN A 301 17.56 0.76 -38.35
N VAL A 302 17.77 0.66 -39.67
CA VAL A 302 17.20 1.59 -40.66
C VAL A 302 16.11 0.92 -41.49
N SER A 303 16.18 -0.39 -41.70
CA SER A 303 15.07 -1.11 -42.31
C SER A 303 14.06 -1.54 -41.23
N ASP A 304 13.16 -0.63 -40.87
CA ASP A 304 11.78 -1.04 -40.62
C ASP A 304 11.32 -1.62 -41.97
N ASN A 305 11.59 -2.91 -42.15
CA ASN A 305 11.40 -3.56 -43.42
C ASN A 305 9.92 -3.41 -43.84
N PHE A 306 9.66 -3.27 -45.14
CA PHE A 306 8.28 -3.11 -45.62
C PHE A 306 7.36 -4.27 -45.24
N ASN A 307 7.91 -5.39 -44.76
CA ASN A 307 7.15 -6.53 -44.24
C ASN A 307 7.69 -7.07 -42.91
N ARG A 308 7.13 -6.59 -41.80
CA ARG A 308 7.47 -7.03 -40.43
C ARG A 308 7.32 -8.53 -40.20
N LEU A 309 6.46 -9.23 -40.97
CA LEU A 309 6.27 -10.67 -40.83
C LEU A 309 7.55 -11.44 -41.19
N PHE A 310 8.27 -11.01 -42.23
CA PHE A 310 9.51 -11.68 -42.65
C PHE A 310 10.76 -11.20 -41.91
N ALA A 311 10.72 -10.06 -41.22
CA ALA A 311 11.90 -9.44 -40.59
C ALA A 311 12.50 -10.31 -39.47
N ASN A 312 11.61 -10.95 -38.71
CA ASN A 312 11.98 -11.73 -37.54
C ASN A 312 12.90 -12.88 -37.96
N ARG A 313 13.95 -13.14 -37.16
CA ARG A 313 14.89 -14.23 -37.41
C ARG A 313 14.29 -15.62 -37.27
N ILE A 314 13.31 -15.74 -36.38
CA ILE A 314 12.78 -17.02 -35.94
C ILE A 314 11.38 -17.23 -36.51
N SER A 315 10.49 -16.26 -36.29
CA SER A 315 9.10 -16.36 -36.76
C SER A 315 8.88 -15.83 -38.18
N GLY A 316 9.93 -15.34 -38.84
CA GLY A 316 9.85 -14.74 -40.17
C GLY A 316 10.38 -15.65 -41.26
N ALA A 317 11.09 -15.07 -42.23
CA ALA A 317 11.71 -15.88 -43.28
C ALA A 317 12.84 -16.73 -42.69
N ILE A 318 12.82 -18.05 -42.97
CA ILE A 318 13.85 -19.00 -42.52
C ILE A 318 15.22 -18.69 -43.16
N SER A 319 15.22 -18.31 -44.44
CA SER A 319 16.43 -17.86 -45.13
C SER A 319 16.76 -16.42 -44.77
N ARG A 320 18.04 -16.12 -44.53
CA ARG A 320 18.55 -14.75 -44.34
C ARG A 320 18.27 -13.86 -45.54
N PHE A 321 18.23 -14.43 -46.75
CA PHE A 321 17.89 -13.71 -47.97
C PHE A 321 16.45 -13.19 -47.95
N GLY A 322 15.50 -14.00 -47.47
CA GLY A 322 14.08 -13.63 -47.44
C GLY A 322 13.71 -12.57 -46.37
N ARG A 323 14.63 -12.22 -45.47
CA ARG A 323 14.35 -11.31 -44.34
C ARG A 323 14.37 -9.83 -44.71
N PHE A 324 15.28 -9.46 -45.60
CA PHE A 324 15.50 -8.08 -46.01
C PHE A 324 15.84 -8.04 -47.49
N ASN A 325 15.50 -6.93 -48.17
CA ASN A 325 16.04 -6.71 -49.50
C ASN A 325 17.59 -6.71 -49.42
N PRO A 326 18.28 -7.47 -50.28
CA PRO A 326 19.74 -7.57 -50.30
C PRO A 326 20.48 -6.23 -50.33
N ILE A 327 19.87 -5.16 -50.85
CA ILE A 327 20.44 -3.81 -50.84
C ILE A 327 20.80 -3.33 -49.42
N TYR A 328 20.03 -3.74 -48.40
CA TYR A 328 20.30 -3.38 -47.00
C TYR A 328 21.42 -4.21 -46.38
N ALA A 329 21.82 -5.31 -47.02
CA ALA A 329 22.93 -6.15 -46.57
C ALA A 329 24.28 -5.74 -47.20
N GLN A 330 24.30 -4.74 -48.08
CA GLN A 330 25.53 -4.21 -48.65
C GLN A 330 26.32 -3.44 -47.57
N GLY A 331 27.57 -3.84 -47.33
CA GLY A 331 28.46 -3.21 -46.34
C GLY A 331 28.43 -3.82 -44.93
N ALA A 332 27.91 -5.03 -44.75
CA ALA A 332 27.81 -5.75 -43.45
C ALA A 332 28.45 -7.14 -43.47
#